data_AF-A0A535SD49-F1
#
_entry.id   AF-A0A535SD49-F1
#
_cell.length_a   1.000
_cell.length_b   1.000
_cell.length_c   1.000
_cell.angle_alpha   90.00
_cell.angle_beta   90.00
_cell.angle_gamma   90.00
#
_symmetry.space_group_name_H-M   'P 1'
#
loop_
_entity.id
_entity.type
_entity.pdbx_description
1 polymer ?
#
loop_
_entity_poly.entity_id
_entity_poly.type
_entity_poly.pdbx_seq_one_letter_code
_entity_poly.pdbx_strand_id
1 'polypeptide(L)'
;MAARVYRTTVAASWRWMRLDLLARLLPLAVAPLVVAWITRTPLGAFGLNLSHALRDLLVAVPLALVGFAVAAGFAEYLARRRQRWFVPDRADLAVQTAYYIFLNAPVEEWFFRGFLQGSLLRWWNWPVLAVLLSTAVFGGYHFLDRWGWRPVVGATAAGLSLGLIYLWQPSPPSLLTPVLVHAAITCGFLSVGPFLLYRLSLRAGPATPAIYSPSDGGHESDGPSPIGSE
;
A
#
# COMPACT_ATOMS: atom_id res chain seq x y z
N MET A 1 23.01 19.84 2.91
CA MET A 1 23.47 18.52 3.42
C MET A 1 23.20 17.47 2.36
N ALA A 2 24.10 16.50 2.19
CA ALA A 2 23.89 15.40 1.24
C ALA A 2 22.83 14.44 1.80
N ALA A 3 21.84 14.05 0.99
CA ALA A 3 20.83 13.09 1.44
C ALA A 3 21.47 11.72 1.69
N ARG A 4 20.98 10.99 2.70
CA ARG A 4 21.46 9.66 3.08
C ARG A 4 20.66 8.60 2.33
N VAL A 5 21.34 7.71 1.60
CA VAL A 5 20.68 6.56 0.95
C VAL A 5 20.73 5.35 1.88
N TYR A 6 19.55 4.83 2.23
CA TYR A 6 19.39 3.58 2.96
C TYR A 6 18.99 2.47 1.98
N ARG A 7 19.85 1.47 1.84
CA ARG A 7 19.61 0.30 1.02
C ARG A 7 18.94 -0.80 1.82
N THR A 8 17.81 -1.29 1.34
CA THR A 8 17.20 -2.51 1.90
C THR A 8 17.60 -3.76 1.15
N THR A 9 17.66 -4.84 1.91
CA THR A 9 17.98 -6.19 1.45
C THR A 9 16.80 -7.10 1.73
N VAL A 10 16.75 -8.25 1.05
CA VAL A 10 15.72 -9.28 1.26
C VAL A 10 15.59 -9.66 2.74
N ALA A 11 16.72 -9.79 3.44
CA ALA A 11 16.73 -10.11 4.87
C ALA A 11 16.09 -8.99 5.72
N ALA A 12 16.31 -7.72 5.36
CA ALA A 12 15.65 -6.60 6.01
C ALA A 12 14.14 -6.60 5.75
N SER A 13 13.74 -6.86 4.51
CA SER A 13 12.32 -6.91 4.14
C SER A 13 11.58 -8.04 4.81
N TRP A 14 12.16 -9.24 4.79
CA TRP A 14 11.58 -10.41 5.42
C TRP A 14 11.32 -10.22 6.92
N ARG A 15 12.22 -9.52 7.63
CA ARG A 15 12.07 -9.27 9.07
C ARG A 15 10.81 -8.49 9.41
N TRP A 16 10.46 -7.47 8.61
CA TRP A 16 9.24 -6.70 8.83
C TRP A 16 8.02 -7.36 8.18
N MET A 17 8.15 -7.96 6.98
CA MET A 17 7.04 -8.62 6.28
C MET A 17 6.44 -9.76 7.09
N ARG A 18 7.26 -10.58 7.75
CA ARG A 18 6.74 -11.67 8.59
C ARG A 18 5.88 -11.16 9.75
N LEU A 19 6.25 -10.01 10.33
CA LEU A 19 5.50 -9.38 11.42
C LEU A 19 4.23 -8.75 10.88
N ASP A 20 4.32 -8.08 9.72
CA ASP A 20 3.18 -7.50 9.01
C ASP A 20 2.15 -8.58 8.63
N LEU A 21 2.61 -9.72 8.10
CA LEU A 21 1.76 -10.86 7.77
C LEU A 21 0.97 -11.37 8.98
N LEU A 22 1.63 -11.52 10.13
CA LEU A 22 1.01 -12.09 11.33
C LEU A 22 0.13 -11.08 12.08
N ALA A 23 0.62 -9.84 12.25
CA ALA A 23 -0.02 -8.84 13.09
C ALA A 23 -1.07 -8.01 12.34
N ARG A 24 -0.96 -7.89 11.01
CA ARG A 24 -1.82 -7.03 10.19
C ARG A 24 -2.60 -7.83 9.16
N LEU A 25 -1.94 -8.47 8.20
CA LEU A 25 -2.64 -9.12 7.09
C LEU A 25 -3.49 -10.32 7.55
N LEU A 26 -3.01 -11.12 8.50
CA LEU A 26 -3.77 -12.26 8.99
C LEU A 26 -5.10 -11.84 9.66
N PRO A 27 -5.14 -10.90 10.63
CA PRO A 27 -6.41 -10.38 11.15
C PRO A 27 -7.34 -9.81 10.07
N LEU A 28 -6.80 -9.05 9.11
CA LEU A 28 -7.58 -8.46 8.02
C LEU A 28 -8.17 -9.52 7.08
N ALA A 29 -7.45 -10.63 6.84
CA ALA A 29 -7.96 -11.74 6.04
C ALA A 29 -8.96 -12.62 6.80
N VAL A 30 -8.75 -12.82 8.11
CA VAL A 30 -9.60 -13.70 8.94
C VAL A 30 -10.94 -13.06 9.26
N ALA A 31 -11.01 -11.76 9.52
CA ALA A 31 -12.28 -11.11 9.89
C ALA A 31 -13.40 -11.28 8.83
N PRO A 32 -13.18 -11.03 7.52
CA PRO A 32 -14.17 -11.30 6.48
C PRO A 32 -14.58 -12.78 6.41
N LEU A 33 -13.64 -13.71 6.61
CA LEU A 33 -13.92 -15.16 6.64
C LEU A 33 -14.83 -15.55 7.80
N VAL A 34 -14.53 -15.07 9.01
CA VAL A 34 -15.32 -15.35 10.21
C VAL A 34 -16.74 -14.80 10.03
N VAL A 35 -16.88 -13.57 9.53
CA VAL A 35 -18.20 -12.99 9.28
C VAL A 35 -18.94 -13.72 8.16
N ALA A 36 -18.28 -14.09 7.05
CA ALA A 36 -18.88 -14.90 5.99
C ALA A 36 -19.42 -16.22 6.55
N TRP A 37 -18.63 -16.90 7.38
CA TRP A 37 -18.99 -18.18 7.98
C TRP A 37 -20.20 -18.06 8.93
N ILE A 38 -20.18 -17.09 9.84
CA ILE A 38 -21.28 -16.87 10.82
C ILE A 38 -22.57 -16.47 10.10
N THR A 39 -22.48 -15.54 9.16
CA THR A 39 -23.67 -14.98 8.46
C THR A 39 -24.10 -15.78 7.24
N ARG A 40 -23.38 -16.84 6.88
CA ARG A 40 -23.53 -17.60 5.62
C ARG A 40 -23.49 -16.72 4.37
N THR A 41 -22.80 -15.58 4.43
CA THR A 41 -22.62 -14.69 3.28
C THR A 41 -21.60 -15.29 2.32
N PRO A 42 -21.90 -15.42 1.01
CA PRO A 42 -20.92 -15.94 0.05
C PRO A 42 -19.75 -14.95 -0.12
N LEU A 43 -18.53 -15.48 -0.27
CA LEU A 43 -17.31 -14.67 -0.38
C LEU A 43 -17.32 -13.71 -1.58
N GLY A 44 -18.01 -14.08 -2.67
CA GLY A 44 -18.19 -13.22 -3.83
C GLY A 44 -18.92 -11.91 -3.51
N ALA A 45 -19.73 -11.89 -2.44
CA ALA A 45 -20.39 -10.68 -1.97
C ALA A 45 -19.40 -9.68 -1.33
N PHE A 46 -18.24 -10.14 -0.86
CA PHE A 46 -17.12 -9.29 -0.45
C PHE A 46 -16.18 -8.97 -1.63
N GLY A 47 -16.67 -9.10 -2.86
CA GLY A 47 -15.97 -8.67 -4.07
C GLY A 47 -14.92 -9.65 -4.62
N LEU A 48 -14.84 -10.86 -4.08
CA LEU A 48 -14.05 -11.97 -4.64
C LEU A 48 -14.77 -12.61 -5.84
N ASN A 49 -14.84 -11.87 -6.95
CA ASN A 49 -15.43 -12.31 -8.20
C ASN A 49 -14.76 -11.61 -9.39
N LEU A 50 -14.97 -12.12 -10.60
CA LEU A 50 -14.40 -11.60 -11.85
C LEU A 50 -15.50 -11.20 -12.86
N SER A 51 -16.66 -10.80 -12.35
CA SER A 51 -17.87 -10.55 -13.17
C SER A 51 -17.66 -9.51 -14.27
N HIS A 52 -16.69 -8.61 -14.09
CA HIS A 52 -16.40 -7.51 -15.00
C HIS A 52 -14.91 -7.40 -15.35
N ALA A 53 -14.18 -8.53 -15.40
CA ALA A 53 -12.71 -8.54 -15.50
C ALA A 53 -12.13 -7.64 -16.60
N LEU A 54 -12.71 -7.64 -17.81
CA LEU A 54 -12.23 -6.76 -18.89
C LEU A 54 -12.41 -5.28 -18.57
N ARG A 55 -13.59 -4.87 -18.09
CA ARG A 55 -13.85 -3.48 -17.65
C ARG A 55 -12.89 -3.11 -16.53
N ASP A 56 -12.73 -3.99 -15.56
CA ASP A 56 -11.87 -3.76 -14.41
C ASP A 56 -10.42 -3.52 -14.83
N LEU A 57 -9.89 -4.32 -15.76
CA LEU A 57 -8.56 -4.12 -16.31
C LEU A 57 -8.45 -2.80 -17.10
N LEU A 58 -9.43 -2.49 -17.94
CA LEU A 58 -9.44 -1.25 -18.73
C LEU A 58 -9.49 0.01 -17.86
N VAL A 59 -10.18 -0.05 -16.72
CA VAL A 59 -10.24 1.05 -15.75
C VAL A 59 -8.99 1.07 -14.86
N ALA A 60 -8.52 -0.10 -14.41
CA ALA A 60 -7.40 -0.22 -13.51
C ALA A 60 -6.11 0.29 -14.13
N VAL A 61 -5.82 -0.03 -15.40
CA VAL A 61 -4.56 0.35 -16.05
C VAL A 61 -4.28 1.87 -15.98
N PRO A 62 -5.15 2.76 -16.47
CA PRO A 62 -4.90 4.21 -16.41
C PRO A 62 -4.86 4.73 -14.96
N LEU A 63 -5.75 4.26 -14.09
CA LEU A 63 -5.78 4.69 -12.70
C LEU A 63 -4.54 4.23 -11.92
N ALA A 64 -4.05 3.02 -12.18
CA ALA A 64 -2.84 2.46 -11.61
C ALA A 64 -1.61 3.26 -12.05
N LEU A 65 -1.51 3.64 -13.33
CA LEU A 65 -0.42 4.48 -13.82
C LEU A 65 -0.40 5.86 -13.16
N VAL A 66 -1.57 6.52 -13.05
CA VAL A 66 -1.68 7.82 -12.38
C VAL A 66 -1.37 7.68 -10.89
N GLY A 67 -1.97 6.70 -10.21
CA GLY A 67 -1.75 6.44 -8.80
C GLY A 67 -0.28 6.13 -8.48
N PHE A 68 0.36 5.30 -9.31
CA PHE A 68 1.80 5.02 -9.22
C PHE A 68 2.64 6.29 -9.33
N ALA A 69 2.39 7.13 -10.35
CA ALA A 69 3.17 8.34 -10.58
C ALA A 69 3.02 9.35 -9.43
N VAL A 70 1.80 9.56 -8.93
CA VAL A 70 1.52 10.42 -7.77
C VAL A 70 2.22 9.88 -6.53
N ALA A 71 2.11 8.57 -6.27
CA ALA A 71 2.73 7.94 -5.11
C ALA A 71 4.27 8.01 -5.15
N ALA A 72 4.87 7.79 -6.33
CA ALA A 72 6.31 7.92 -6.52
C ALA A 72 6.80 9.36 -6.31
N GLY A 73 6.09 10.36 -6.87
CA GLY A 73 6.40 11.77 -6.63
C GLY A 73 6.25 12.15 -5.16
N PHE A 74 5.25 11.62 -4.46
CA PHE A 74 5.07 11.83 -3.03
C PHE A 74 6.19 11.17 -2.20
N ALA A 75 6.62 9.96 -2.57
CA ALA A 75 7.78 9.30 -1.95
C ALA A 75 9.05 10.12 -2.12
N GLU A 76 9.29 10.67 -3.32
CA GLU A 76 10.41 11.57 -3.58
C GLU A 76 10.35 12.83 -2.71
N TYR A 77 9.17 13.47 -2.65
CA TYR A 77 8.95 14.63 -1.81
C TYR A 77 9.31 14.35 -0.34
N LEU A 78 8.84 13.22 0.21
CA LEU A 78 9.17 12.83 1.58
C LEU A 78 10.65 12.51 1.76
N ALA A 79 11.26 11.81 0.79
CA ALA A 79 12.69 11.47 0.83
C ALA A 79 13.58 12.71 0.84
N ARG A 80 13.25 13.71 0.00
CA ARG A 80 13.93 15.01 -0.03
C ARG A 80 13.73 15.78 1.27
N ARG A 81 12.50 15.81 1.80
CA ARG A 81 12.19 16.50 3.06
C ARG A 81 12.95 15.91 4.24
N ARG A 82 13.04 14.57 4.31
CA ARG A 82 13.72 13.84 5.39
C ARG A 82 15.22 13.68 5.16
N GLN A 83 15.74 14.14 4.03
CA GLN A 83 17.12 13.92 3.60
C GLN A 83 17.52 12.43 3.66
N ARG A 84 16.54 11.53 3.43
CA ARG A 84 16.69 10.08 3.59
C ARG A 84 15.95 9.38 2.46
N TRP A 85 16.70 8.65 1.65
CA TRP A 85 16.17 7.85 0.54
C TRP A 85 16.13 6.39 0.94
N PHE A 86 14.94 5.80 0.84
CA PHE A 86 14.75 4.36 0.99
C PHE A 86 14.79 3.72 -0.39
N VAL A 87 15.77 2.86 -0.66
CA VAL A 87 15.94 2.28 -1.99
C VAL A 87 16.25 0.78 -1.88
N PRO A 88 15.38 -0.12 -2.34
CA PRO A 88 15.68 -1.54 -2.33
C PRO A 88 16.85 -1.88 -3.26
N ASP A 89 17.59 -2.94 -2.93
CA ASP A 89 18.43 -3.61 -3.92
C ASP A 89 17.56 -4.36 -4.95
N ARG A 90 18.17 -4.97 -5.98
CA ARG A 90 17.40 -5.61 -7.07
C ARG A 90 16.61 -6.84 -6.60
N ALA A 91 17.18 -7.65 -5.72
CA ALA A 91 16.52 -8.84 -5.22
C ALA A 91 15.39 -8.45 -4.25
N ASP A 92 15.67 -7.49 -3.38
CA ASP A 92 14.73 -6.94 -2.44
C ASP A 92 13.56 -6.22 -3.13
N LEU A 93 13.83 -5.50 -4.22
CA LEU A 93 12.81 -4.89 -5.05
C LEU A 93 11.79 -5.93 -5.52
N ALA A 94 12.27 -7.07 -6.05
CA ALA A 94 11.39 -8.13 -6.50
C ALA A 94 10.54 -8.70 -5.34
N VAL A 95 11.13 -8.90 -4.17
CA VAL A 95 10.43 -9.41 -2.98
C VAL A 95 9.38 -8.42 -2.48
N GLN A 96 9.73 -7.13 -2.33
CA GLN A 96 8.80 -6.09 -1.92
C GLN A 96 7.66 -5.90 -2.91
N THR A 97 7.96 -5.82 -4.20
CA THR A 97 6.94 -5.68 -5.24
C THR A 97 6.00 -6.89 -5.27
N ALA A 98 6.52 -8.11 -5.18
CA ALA A 98 5.69 -9.31 -5.11
C ALA A 98 4.81 -9.32 -3.85
N TYR A 99 5.36 -8.94 -2.70
CA TYR A 99 4.61 -8.81 -1.45
C TYR A 99 3.44 -7.83 -1.60
N TYR A 100 3.70 -6.64 -2.16
CA TYR A 100 2.67 -5.60 -2.32
C TYR A 100 1.57 -5.99 -3.31
N ILE A 101 1.93 -6.66 -4.42
CA ILE A 101 0.98 -7.07 -5.45
C ILE A 101 0.12 -8.26 -5.01
N PHE A 102 0.74 -9.29 -4.42
CA PHE A 102 0.06 -10.57 -4.22
C PHE A 102 -0.49 -10.78 -2.81
N LEU A 103 -0.03 -10.03 -1.82
CA LEU A 103 -0.45 -10.21 -0.42
C LEU A 103 -1.06 -8.93 0.15
N ASN A 104 -0.28 -7.85 0.23
CA ASN A 104 -0.72 -6.65 0.94
C ASN A 104 -1.94 -6.00 0.29
N ALA A 105 -1.88 -5.57 -0.98
CA ALA A 105 -3.00 -4.91 -1.62
C ALA A 105 -4.27 -5.80 -1.70
N PRO A 106 -4.19 -7.09 -2.11
CA PRO A 106 -5.35 -7.97 -2.12
C PRO A 106 -6.03 -8.12 -0.76
N VAL A 107 -5.26 -8.35 0.30
CA VAL A 107 -5.81 -8.58 1.65
C VAL A 107 -6.40 -7.30 2.22
N GLU A 108 -5.69 -6.17 2.09
CA GLU A 108 -6.20 -4.89 2.57
C GLU A 108 -7.47 -4.49 1.83
N GLU A 109 -7.51 -4.56 0.50
CA GLU A 109 -8.73 -4.21 -0.24
C GLU A 109 -9.89 -5.16 0.05
N TRP A 110 -9.61 -6.45 0.28
CA TRP A 110 -10.66 -7.38 0.68
C TRP A 110 -11.28 -7.02 2.02
N PHE A 111 -10.47 -6.61 2.99
CA PHE A 111 -10.97 -6.13 4.27
C PHE A 111 -11.67 -4.77 4.16
N PHE A 112 -11.00 -3.75 3.63
CA PHE A 112 -11.50 -2.38 3.68
C PHE A 112 -12.64 -2.12 2.69
N ARG A 113 -12.53 -2.64 1.46
CA ARG A 113 -13.48 -2.33 0.38
C ARG A 113 -14.53 -3.43 0.28
N GLY A 114 -14.07 -4.68 0.21
CA GLY A 114 -14.94 -5.85 0.12
C GLY A 114 -15.81 -6.04 1.36
N PHE A 115 -15.18 -6.10 2.53
CA PHE A 115 -15.84 -6.39 3.79
C PHE A 115 -16.39 -5.13 4.46
N LEU A 116 -15.57 -4.16 4.88
CA LEU A 116 -16.02 -3.01 5.66
C LEU A 116 -16.94 -2.08 4.85
N GLN A 117 -16.45 -1.50 3.76
CA GLN A 117 -17.26 -0.63 2.89
C GLN A 117 -18.42 -1.40 2.25
N GLY A 118 -18.18 -2.61 1.73
CA GLY A 118 -19.21 -3.44 1.11
C GLY A 118 -20.33 -3.86 2.06
N SER A 119 -20.03 -4.16 3.33
CA SER A 119 -21.05 -4.44 4.34
C SER A 119 -21.83 -3.18 4.72
N LEU A 120 -21.15 -2.02 4.84
CA LEU A 120 -21.80 -0.75 5.10
C LEU A 120 -22.82 -0.38 4.00
N LEU A 121 -22.42 -0.58 2.74
CA LEU A 121 -23.29 -0.39 1.58
C LEU A 121 -24.48 -1.34 1.59
N ARG A 122 -24.27 -2.62 1.90
CA ARG A 122 -25.31 -3.64 1.82
C ARG A 122 -26.34 -3.56 2.94
N TRP A 123 -25.88 -3.34 4.17
CA TRP A 123 -26.74 -3.45 5.36
C TRP A 123 -27.38 -2.13 5.75
N TRP A 124 -26.68 -1.00 5.56
CA TRP A 124 -27.20 0.31 5.93
C TRP A 124 -27.61 1.18 4.73
N ASN A 125 -27.20 0.84 3.50
CA ASN A 125 -27.50 1.61 2.28
C ASN A 125 -27.03 3.09 2.35
N TRP A 126 -25.91 3.35 3.03
CA TRP A 126 -25.37 4.71 3.22
C TRP A 126 -24.02 4.87 2.50
N PRO A 127 -24.02 5.21 1.20
CA PRO A 127 -22.80 5.20 0.38
C PRO A 127 -21.73 6.18 0.83
N VAL A 128 -22.13 7.39 1.24
CA VAL A 128 -21.19 8.39 1.74
C VAL A 128 -20.54 7.93 3.04
N LEU A 129 -21.34 7.44 4.01
CA LEU A 129 -20.80 6.93 5.27
C LEU A 129 -19.90 5.73 5.06
N ALA A 130 -20.25 4.82 4.15
CA ALA A 130 -19.44 3.65 3.82
C ALA A 130 -18.04 4.04 3.34
N VAL A 131 -17.93 5.02 2.44
CA VAL A 131 -16.65 5.55 1.95
C VAL A 131 -15.89 6.26 3.06
N LEU A 132 -16.54 7.17 3.80
CA LEU A 132 -15.86 7.97 4.82
C LEU A 132 -15.34 7.12 5.99
N LEU A 133 -16.17 6.19 6.49
CA LEU A 133 -15.78 5.34 7.61
C LEU A 133 -14.67 4.37 7.21
N SER A 134 -14.78 3.69 6.06
CA SER A 134 -13.72 2.80 5.58
C SER A 134 -12.41 3.55 5.33
N THR A 135 -12.48 4.77 4.77
CA THR A 135 -11.31 5.65 4.58
C THR A 135 -10.69 6.07 5.89
N ALA A 136 -11.49 6.46 6.89
CA ALA A 136 -11.00 6.87 8.19
C ALA A 136 -10.32 5.71 8.94
N VAL A 137 -10.92 4.51 8.91
CA VAL A 137 -10.33 3.31 9.50
C VAL A 137 -9.04 2.92 8.75
N PHE A 138 -9.03 2.99 7.42
CA PHE A 138 -7.83 2.76 6.61
C PHE A 138 -6.69 3.72 6.95
N GLY A 139 -6.97 5.03 7.01
CA GLY A 139 -5.98 6.04 7.40
C GLY A 139 -5.49 5.84 8.84
N GLY A 140 -6.42 5.65 9.78
CA GLY A 140 -6.12 5.43 11.19
C GLY A 140 -5.26 4.20 11.44
N TYR A 141 -5.52 3.12 10.69
CA TYR A 141 -4.75 1.87 10.73
C TYR A 141 -3.26 2.08 10.45
N HIS A 142 -2.88 3.04 9.59
CA HIS A 142 -1.48 3.33 9.29
C HIS A 142 -0.73 4.02 10.44
N PHE A 143 -1.42 4.64 11.40
CA PHE A 143 -0.76 5.12 12.62
C PHE A 143 -0.26 3.96 13.49
N LEU A 144 -0.87 2.76 13.40
CA LEU A 144 -0.43 1.58 14.15
C LEU A 144 0.94 1.10 13.66
N ASP A 145 1.30 1.39 12.41
CA ASP A 145 2.62 1.12 11.83
C ASP A 145 3.68 2.17 12.18
N ARG A 146 3.35 3.09 13.08
CA ARG A 146 4.21 4.19 13.53
C ARG A 146 4.58 5.13 12.39
N TRP A 147 3.74 5.23 11.36
CA TRP A 147 3.96 6.19 10.28
C TRP A 147 3.78 7.61 10.81
N GLY A 148 4.65 8.53 10.36
CA GLY A 148 4.42 9.96 10.57
C GLY A 148 3.14 10.45 9.88
N TRP A 149 2.59 11.58 10.34
CA TRP A 149 1.28 12.06 9.89
C TRP A 149 1.22 12.35 8.38
N ARG A 150 2.33 12.75 7.76
CA ARG A 150 2.39 13.06 6.32
C ARG A 150 2.14 11.82 5.43
N PRO A 151 2.90 10.72 5.59
CA PRO A 151 2.56 9.44 4.97
C PRO A 151 1.12 9.01 5.23
N VAL A 152 0.59 9.20 6.44
CA VAL A 152 -0.79 8.82 6.78
C VAL A 152 -1.81 9.66 6.01
N VAL A 153 -1.59 10.96 5.83
CA VAL A 153 -2.45 11.79 4.96
C VAL A 153 -2.42 11.28 3.52
N GLY A 154 -1.24 10.94 3.00
CA GLY A 154 -1.10 10.33 1.67
C GLY A 154 -1.85 9.00 1.54
N ALA A 155 -1.70 8.11 2.52
CA ALA A 155 -2.43 6.84 2.59
C ALA A 155 -3.94 7.06 2.71
N THR A 156 -4.39 8.02 3.52
CA THR A 156 -5.81 8.35 3.68
C THR A 156 -6.40 8.87 2.37
N ALA A 157 -5.68 9.72 1.64
CA ALA A 157 -6.09 10.20 0.33
C ALA A 157 -6.17 9.05 -0.70
N ALA A 158 -5.17 8.16 -0.73
CA ALA A 158 -5.24 6.94 -1.55
C ALA A 158 -6.44 6.07 -1.15
N GLY A 159 -6.69 5.93 0.14
CA GLY A 159 -7.80 5.16 0.68
C GLY A 159 -9.17 5.71 0.26
N LEU A 160 -9.31 7.04 0.24
CA LEU A 160 -10.49 7.73 -0.28
C LEU A 160 -10.68 7.43 -1.77
N SER A 161 -9.61 7.55 -2.57
CA SER A 161 -9.65 7.24 -4.00
C SER A 161 -10.07 5.80 -4.26
N LEU A 162 -9.51 4.84 -3.54
CA LEU A 162 -9.88 3.42 -3.63
C LEU A 162 -11.34 3.18 -3.21
N GLY A 163 -11.81 3.86 -2.17
CA GLY A 163 -13.21 3.80 -1.74
C GLY A 163 -14.19 4.32 -2.81
N LEU A 164 -13.83 5.41 -3.50
CA LEU A 164 -14.60 5.94 -4.63
C LEU A 164 -14.56 5.01 -5.84
N ILE A 165 -13.41 4.41 -6.15
CA ILE A 165 -13.26 3.40 -7.21
C ILE A 165 -14.18 2.21 -6.95
N TYR A 166 -14.23 1.73 -5.70
CA TYR A 166 -15.10 0.62 -5.31
C TYR A 166 -16.59 1.01 -5.38
N LEU A 167 -16.96 2.21 -4.93
CA LEU A 167 -18.33 2.71 -4.99
C LEU A 167 -18.85 2.82 -6.44
N TRP A 168 -17.97 3.09 -7.40
CA TRP A 168 -18.29 3.23 -8.82
C TRP A 168 -18.28 1.88 -9.60
N GLN A 169 -18.09 0.75 -8.92
CA GLN A 169 -18.14 -0.56 -9.57
C GLN A 169 -19.60 -0.96 -9.93
N PRO A 170 -19.82 -1.65 -11.06
CA PRO A 170 -21.09 -2.30 -11.36
C PRO A 170 -21.39 -3.38 -10.33
N SER A 171 -22.66 -3.77 -10.23
CA SER A 171 -23.09 -4.86 -9.36
C SER A 171 -23.00 -6.21 -10.11
N PRO A 172 -22.46 -7.28 -9.50
CA PRO A 172 -21.80 -7.28 -8.18
C PRO A 172 -20.42 -6.60 -8.23
N PRO A 173 -20.04 -5.83 -7.21
CA PRO A 173 -18.74 -5.16 -7.19
C PRO A 173 -17.60 -6.16 -7.18
N SER A 174 -16.54 -5.88 -7.94
CA SER A 174 -15.32 -6.67 -8.04
C SER A 174 -14.16 -5.92 -7.37
N LEU A 175 -13.28 -6.65 -6.69
CA LEU A 175 -12.06 -6.09 -6.09
C LEU A 175 -10.89 -5.98 -7.07
N LEU A 176 -11.01 -6.48 -8.30
CA LEU A 176 -9.89 -6.48 -9.24
C LEU A 176 -9.37 -5.06 -9.51
N THR A 177 -10.27 -4.09 -9.79
CA THR A 177 -9.88 -2.69 -10.01
C THR A 177 -9.17 -2.07 -8.80
N PRO A 178 -9.79 -2.02 -7.59
CA PRO A 178 -9.13 -1.39 -6.44
C PRO A 178 -7.84 -2.10 -6.03
N VAL A 179 -7.75 -3.44 -6.13
CA VAL A 179 -6.52 -4.20 -5.81
C VAL A 179 -5.37 -3.79 -6.72
N LEU A 180 -5.60 -3.73 -8.04
CA LEU A 180 -4.55 -3.36 -9.00
C LEU A 180 -4.09 -1.91 -8.80
N VAL A 181 -5.03 -0.99 -8.57
CA VAL A 181 -4.72 0.43 -8.31
C VAL A 181 -3.97 0.60 -6.99
N HIS A 182 -4.41 -0.08 -5.93
CA HIS A 182 -3.72 -0.07 -4.64
C HIS A 182 -2.31 -0.63 -4.77
N ALA A 183 -2.14 -1.81 -5.38
CA ALA A 183 -0.82 -2.40 -5.60
C ALA A 183 0.14 -1.46 -6.34
N ALA A 184 -0.36 -0.75 -7.36
CA ALA A 184 0.42 0.24 -8.10
C ALA A 184 0.79 1.46 -7.25
N ILE A 185 -0.15 2.00 -6.46
CA ILE A 185 0.13 3.09 -5.51
C ILE A 185 1.22 2.67 -4.52
N THR A 186 1.08 1.50 -3.89
CA THR A 186 2.03 1.02 -2.89
C THR A 186 3.40 0.73 -3.51
N CYS A 187 3.45 0.17 -4.72
CA CYS A 187 4.70 -0.02 -5.45
C CYS A 187 5.35 1.32 -5.84
N GLY A 188 4.54 2.30 -6.23
CA GLY A 188 4.99 3.66 -6.50
C GLY A 188 5.55 4.34 -5.25
N PHE A 189 4.97 4.08 -4.07
CA PHE A 189 5.40 4.72 -2.83
C PHE A 189 6.62 4.03 -2.18
N LEU A 190 6.68 2.69 -2.18
CA LEU A 190 7.59 1.93 -1.30
C LEU A 190 8.62 1.05 -1.99
N SER A 191 8.44 0.70 -3.27
CA SER A 191 9.35 -0.23 -3.95
C SER A 191 9.86 0.30 -5.30
N VAL A 192 9.12 0.06 -6.37
CA VAL A 192 9.50 0.39 -7.75
C VAL A 192 9.72 1.89 -7.92
N GLY A 193 8.84 2.75 -7.37
CA GLY A 193 8.96 4.19 -7.51
C GLY A 193 10.27 4.75 -6.96
N PRO A 194 10.59 4.56 -5.65
CA PRO A 194 11.87 4.99 -5.08
C PRO A 194 13.09 4.42 -5.82
N PHE A 195 13.02 3.15 -6.25
CA PHE A 195 14.08 2.52 -7.04
C PHE A 195 14.31 3.23 -8.38
N LEU A 196 13.25 3.47 -9.15
CA LEU A 196 13.34 4.14 -10.45
C LEU A 196 13.85 5.58 -10.30
N LEU A 197 13.29 6.35 -9.37
CA LEU A 197 13.68 7.73 -9.12
C LEU A 197 15.14 7.84 -8.70
N TYR A 198 15.61 6.95 -7.83
CA TYR A 198 17.02 6.87 -7.48
C TYR A 198 17.91 6.50 -8.68
N ARG A 199 17.48 5.57 -9.53
CA ARG A 199 18.24 5.20 -10.75
C ARG A 199 18.31 6.35 -11.75
N LEU A 200 17.24 7.13 -11.87
CA LEU A 200 17.19 8.32 -12.72
C LEU A 200 18.09 9.43 -12.18
N SER A 201 18.11 9.66 -10.86
CA SER A 201 18.98 10.68 -10.26
C SER A 201 20.47 10.37 -10.45
N LEU A 202 20.87 9.10 -10.40
CA LEU A 202 22.24 8.69 -10.73
C LEU A 202 22.63 8.97 -12.19
N ARG A 203 21.68 8.93 -13.12
CA ARG A 203 21.92 9.23 -14.54
C ARG A 203 22.04 10.73 -14.81
N ALA A 204 21.48 11.57 -13.95
CA ALA A 204 21.40 13.02 -14.15
C ALA A 204 22.66 13.81 -13.73
N GLY A 205 23.74 13.17 -13.23
CA GLY A 205 24.98 13.84 -12.80
C GLY A 205 24.98 14.27 -11.32
N PRO A 206 26.08 14.84 -10.80
CA PRO A 206 26.52 14.69 -9.41
C PRO A 206 25.79 15.62 -8.43
N ALA A 207 24.51 15.37 -8.21
CA ALA A 207 23.89 15.60 -6.91
C ALA A 207 23.85 14.26 -6.17
N THR A 208 25.01 13.58 -6.06
CA THR A 208 25.08 12.22 -5.52
C THR A 208 24.78 12.26 -4.02
N PRO A 209 23.65 11.71 -3.55
CA PRO A 209 23.44 11.53 -2.13
C PRO A 209 24.48 10.55 -1.58
N ALA A 210 25.10 10.87 -0.45
CA ALA A 210 26.11 10.02 0.17
C ALA A 210 25.46 8.66 0.51
N ILE A 211 26.03 7.57 -0.02
CA ILE A 211 25.57 6.22 0.25
C ILE A 211 26.11 5.83 1.63
N TYR A 212 25.23 5.51 2.57
CA TYR A 212 25.62 5.01 3.88
C TYR A 212 25.25 3.52 3.96
N SER A 213 26.25 2.66 4.12
CA SER A 213 26.06 1.23 4.31
C SER A 213 25.81 0.93 5.79
N PRO A 214 24.81 0.11 6.15
CA PRO A 214 24.58 -0.30 7.55
C PRO A 214 25.72 -1.12 8.16
N SER A 215 26.74 -1.51 7.38
CA SER A 215 27.92 -2.24 7.85
C SER A 215 28.90 -1.39 8.66
N ASP A 216 28.76 -0.07 8.65
CA ASP A 216 29.83 0.84 9.07
C ASP A 216 29.63 1.46 10.47
N GLY A 217 28.72 0.93 11.30
CA GLY A 217 28.67 1.33 12.71
C GLY A 217 27.47 0.83 13.52
N GLY A 218 27.78 0.16 14.64
CA GLY A 218 27.05 0.24 15.92
C GLY A 218 25.66 -0.41 16.01
N HIS A 219 25.51 -1.34 16.96
CA HIS A 219 24.23 -1.88 17.42
C HIS A 219 23.17 -0.78 17.68
N GLU A 220 22.18 -0.68 16.80
CA GLU A 220 20.86 -0.11 17.10
C GLU A 220 19.80 -1.18 16.80
N SER A 221 19.11 -1.61 17.85
CA SER A 221 18.18 -2.75 17.88
C SER A 221 16.78 -2.46 17.33
N ASP A 222 16.59 -1.38 16.57
CA ASP A 222 15.31 -1.06 15.95
C ASP A 222 15.40 -1.22 14.43
N GLY A 223 14.85 -2.33 13.92
CA GLY A 223 14.69 -2.50 12.48
C GLY A 223 13.84 -1.34 11.92
N PRO A 224 14.33 -0.52 10.98
CA PRO A 224 13.63 0.69 10.63
C PRO A 224 12.41 0.33 9.78
N SER A 225 11.23 0.77 10.22
CA SER A 225 10.11 0.95 9.30
C SER A 225 10.58 1.86 8.15
N PRO A 226 10.28 1.54 6.87
CA PRO A 226 10.59 2.41 5.73
C PRO A 226 10.04 3.83 5.93
N ILE A 227 9.02 3.95 6.78
CA ILE A 227 8.25 5.14 7.08
C ILE A 227 8.37 5.40 8.58
N GLY A 228 9.57 5.76 9.04
CA GLY A 228 9.80 6.12 10.44
C GLY A 228 8.86 7.22 10.94
N SER A 229 8.61 7.17 12.25
CA SER A 229 7.80 8.10 13.04
C SER A 229 8.34 9.53 12.95
N GLU A 230 7.44 10.49 12.74
CA GLU A 230 7.70 11.92 12.93
C GLU A 230 7.54 12.30 14.39
#